data_AF-A0A2X0LJZ4-F1
#
_entry.id   AF-A0A2X0LJZ4-F1
#
_cell.length_a   1.000
_cell.length_b   1.000
_cell.length_c   1.000
_cell.angle_alpha   90.00
_cell.angle_beta   90.00
_cell.angle_gamma   90.00
#
_symmetry.space_group_name_H-M   'P 1'
#
loop_
_entity.id
_entity.type
_entity.pdbx_description
1 polymer ?
#
loop_
_entity_poly.entity_id
_entity_poly.type
_entity_poly.pdbx_seq_one_letter_code
_entity_poly.pdbx_strand_id
1 'polypeptide(L)' 'MYLFTDASRVGIGACLASGPNRSQAVPTRFFSAKFNSAQLNYHVTDQEFLAVVSACRAFEQHLIGYPFVIDKRRRRG' A
#
# COMPACT_ATOMS: atom_id res chain seq x y z
N MET A 1 -9.70 7.27 -6.78
CA MET A 1 -9.06 5.95 -6.58
C MET A 1 -8.71 5.74 -5.12
N TYR A 2 -8.59 4.48 -4.70
CA TYR A 2 -8.19 4.09 -3.34
C TYR A 2 -6.99 3.16 -3.40
N LEU A 3 -5.92 3.53 -2.69
CA LEU A 3 -4.72 2.73 -2.57
C LEU A 3 -4.65 2.16 -1.15
N PHE A 4 -4.96 0.88 -1.01
CA PHE A 4 -4.87 0.17 0.26
C PHE A 4 -3.47 -0.38 0.43
N THR A 5 -2.86 -0.18 1.61
CA THR A 5 -1.52 -0.70 1.91
C THR A 5 -1.50 -1.38 3.27
N ASP A 6 -0.76 -2.49 3.36
CA ASP A 6 -0.51 -3.26 4.58
C ASP A 6 0.97 -3.64 4.66
N ALA A 7 1.51 -3.65 5.88
CA ALA A 7 2.86 -4.12 6.16
C ALA A 7 2.78 -5.22 7.22
N SER A 8 3.55 -6.28 6.97
CA SER A 8 3.75 -7.39 7.89
C SER A 8 5.21 -7.42 8.37
N ARG A 9 5.55 -8.35 9.27
CA ARG A 9 6.94 -8.51 9.72
C ARG A 9 7.92 -8.95 8.62
N VAL A 10 7.43 -9.46 7.49
CA VAL A 10 8.25 -10.10 6.46
C VAL A 10 8.14 -9.44 5.07
N GLY A 11 7.25 -8.47 4.92
CA GLY A 11 6.99 -7.84 3.64
C GLY A 11 5.73 -6.99 3.64
N ILE A 12 5.40 -6.49 2.47
CA ILE A 12 4.33 -5.51 2.22
C ILE A 12 3.34 -6.03 1.18
N GLY A 13 2.11 -5.51 1.28
CA GLY A 13 1.05 -5.73 0.32
C GLY A 13 0.32 -4.43 0.02
N ALA A 14 -0.17 -4.31 -1.21
CA ALA A 14 -1.02 -3.21 -1.62
C ALA A 14 -2.09 -3.63 -2.63
N CYS A 15 -3.20 -2.92 -2.61
CA CYS A 15 -4.33 -3.09 -3.53
C CYS A 15 -4.77 -1.73 -4.04
N LEU A 16 -4.78 -1.57 -5.37
CA LEU A 16 -5.39 -0.43 -6.02
C LEU A 16 -6.85 -0.77 -6.33
N ALA A 17 -7.78 0.05 -5.88
CA ALA A 17 -9.20 -0.11 -6.14
C ALA A 17 -9.83 1.19 -6.65
N SER A 18 -10.90 1.04 -7.41
CA SER A 18 -11.64 2.15 -8.00
C SER A 18 -13.12 2.02 -7.72
N GLY A 19 -13.78 3.13 -7.40
CA GLY A 19 -15.20 3.18 -7.11
C GLY A 19 -15.62 4.57 -6.64
N PRO A 20 -16.93 4.83 -6.53
CA PRO A 20 -17.46 6.14 -6.13
C PRO A 20 -17.16 6.48 -4.67
N ASN A 21 -16.91 5.47 -3.83
CA ASN A 21 -16.52 5.61 -2.44
C ASN A 21 -15.71 4.37 -1.99
N ARG A 22 -15.10 4.44 -0.80
CA ARG A 22 -14.23 3.39 -0.26
C ARG A 22 -14.93 2.04 -0.12
N SER A 23 -16.19 2.01 0.32
CA SER A 23 -16.95 0.76 0.56
C SER A 23 -17.41 0.09 -0.73
N GLN A 24 -17.57 0.85 -1.81
CA GLN A 24 -17.92 0.35 -3.14
C GLN A 24 -16.71 0.26 -4.07
N ALA A 25 -15.49 0.45 -3.55
CA ALA A 25 -14.27 0.38 -4.35
C ALA A 25 -14.00 -1.07 -4.75
N VAL A 26 -13.91 -1.32 -6.05
CA VAL A 26 -13.61 -2.63 -6.62
C VAL A 26 -12.10 -2.75 -6.85
N PRO A 27 -11.43 -3.81 -6.32
CA PRO A 27 -10.02 -4.06 -6.59
C PRO A 27 -9.73 -4.15 -8.08
N THR A 28 -8.71 -3.43 -8.53
CA THR A 28 -8.26 -3.41 -9.93
C THR A 28 -6.88 -4.05 -10.09
N ARG A 29 -5.98 -3.84 -9.12
CA ARG A 29 -4.60 -4.36 -9.15
C ARG A 29 -4.08 -4.67 -7.75
N PHE A 30 -3.15 -5.61 -7.69
CA PHE A 30 -2.50 -6.05 -6.45
C PHE A 30 -0.98 -5.97 -6.60
N PHE A 31 -0.30 -5.69 -5.49
CA PHE A 31 1.16 -5.65 -5.39
C PHE A 31 1.58 -6.29 -4.07
N SER A 32 2.68 -7.04 -4.09
CA SER A 32 3.32 -7.54 -2.88
C SER A 32 4.82 -7.64 -3.09
N ALA A 33 5.57 -7.43 -2.00
CA ALA A 33 7.02 -7.55 -2.01
C ALA A 33 7.52 -8.06 -0.65
N LYS A 34 8.55 -8.90 -0.67
CA LYS A 34 9.25 -9.33 0.54
C LYS A 34 10.26 -8.28 0.96
N PHE A 35 10.49 -8.16 2.26
CA PHE A 35 11.57 -7.33 2.78
C PHE A 35 12.93 -7.97 2.52
N ASN A 36 13.90 -7.12 2.20
CA ASN A 36 15.31 -7.49 2.26
C ASN A 36 15.83 -7.48 3.71
N SER A 37 17.06 -7.96 3.92
CA SER A 37 17.68 -8.06 5.24
C SER A 37 17.71 -6.73 6.02
N ALA A 38 17.88 -5.60 5.34
CA ALA A 38 17.87 -4.29 5.98
C ALA A 38 16.45 -3.87 6.39
N GLN A 39 15.47 -4.06 5.51
CA GLN A 39 14.06 -3.69 5.72
C GLN A 39 13.39 -4.51 6.80
N LEU A 40 13.82 -5.77 7.01
CA LEU A 40 13.35 -6.61 8.12
C LEU A 40 13.66 -5.99 9.49
N ASN A 41 14.72 -5.18 9.59
CA ASN A 41 15.14 -4.52 10.83
C ASN A 41 14.51 -3.12 11.02
N TYR A 42 13.71 -2.64 10.06
CA TYR A 42 13.04 -1.35 10.17
C TYR A 42 11.99 -1.35 11.29
N HIS A 43 11.77 -0.21 11.92
CA HIS A 43 10.68 -0.06 12.88
C HIS A 43 9.34 -0.27 12.17
N VAL A 44 8.30 -0.70 12.89
CA VAL A 44 6.97 -0.97 12.32
C VAL A 44 6.45 0.24 11.54
N THR A 45 6.66 1.44 12.06
CA THR A 45 6.27 2.69 11.39
C THR A 45 6.99 2.90 10.05
N ASP A 46 8.27 2.56 9.97
CA ASP A 46 9.06 2.68 8.75
C ASP A 46 8.66 1.60 7.73
N GLN A 47 8.32 0.39 8.20
CA GLN A 47 7.76 -0.67 7.36
C GLN A 47 6.40 -0.28 6.77
N GLU A 48 5.52 0.34 7.56
CA GLU A 48 4.26 0.90 7.09
C GLU A 48 4.48 2.02 6.06
N PHE A 49 5.45 2.92 6.30
CA PHE A 49 5.76 3.99 5.35
C PHE A 49 6.37 3.43 4.05
N LEU A 50 7.25 2.45 4.15
CA LEU A 50 7.83 1.75 3.01
C LEU A 50 6.75 1.05 2.18
N ALA A 51 5.70 0.50 2.80
CA ALA A 51 4.56 -0.08 2.10
C ALA A 51 3.86 0.96 1.22
N VAL A 52 3.63 2.17 1.75
CA VAL A 52 3.04 3.29 1.00
C VAL A 52 3.91 3.69 -0.18
N VAL A 53 5.21 3.93 0.06
CA VAL A 53 6.14 4.34 -1.00
C VAL A 53 6.24 3.28 -2.10
N SER A 54 6.34 2.02 -1.72
CA SER A 54 6.45 0.90 -2.67
C SER A 54 5.17 0.71 -3.47
N ALA A 55 4.01 0.88 -2.84
CA ALA A 55 2.72 0.83 -3.52
C ALA A 55 2.56 1.97 -4.53
N CYS A 56 2.95 3.20 -4.16
CA CYS A 56 2.94 4.34 -5.08
C CYS A 56 3.85 4.10 -6.29
N ARG A 57 5.04 3.53 -6.08
CA ARG A 57 5.95 3.15 -7.18
C ARG A 57 5.37 2.05 -8.06
N ALA A 58 4.80 1.00 -7.46
CA ALA A 58 4.22 -0.12 -8.20
C ALA A 58 3.04 0.29 -9.09
N PHE A 59 2.28 1.31 -8.67
CA PHE A 59 1.10 1.80 -9.40
C PHE A 59 1.29 3.18 -10.01
N GLU A 60 2.52 3.66 -10.14
CA GLU A 60 2.85 5.02 -10.60
C GLU A 60 2.08 5.40 -11.88
N GLN A 61 2.07 4.50 -12.87
CA GLN A 61 1.37 4.68 -14.15
C GLN A 61 -0.15 4.89 -14.03
N HIS A 62 -0.75 4.49 -12.91
CA HIS A 62 -2.19 4.63 -12.65
C HIS A 62 -2.50 5.80 -11.70
N LEU A 63 -1.52 6.23 -10.90
CA LEU A 63 -1.69 7.28 -9.88
C LEU A 63 -1.33 8.67 -10.42
N ILE A 64 -0.39 8.75 -11.37
CA ILE A 64 -0.02 10.04 -11.98
C ILE A 64 -1.23 10.64 -12.69
N GLY A 65 -1.53 11.90 -12.37
CA GLY A 65 -2.61 12.66 -13.00
C GLY A 65 -4.01 12.44 -12.43
N TYR A 66 -4.16 11.59 -11.41
CA TYR A 66 -5.46 11.29 -10.80
C TYR A 66 -5.44 11.47 -9.28
N PRO A 67 -6.45 12.13 -8.68
CA PRO A 67 -6.57 12.17 -7.22
C PRO A 67 -6.87 10.78 -6.66
N PHE A 68 -6.13 10.40 -5.63
CA PHE A 68 -6.32 9.14 -4.92
C PHE A 68 -6.18 9.32 -3.42
N VAL A 69 -6.76 8.38 -2.68
CA VAL A 69 -6.69 8.32 -1.22
C VAL A 69 -5.87 7.10 -0.83
N ILE A 70 -4.89 7.30 0.05
CA ILE A 70 -4.13 6.20 0.67
C ILE A 70 -4.90 5.74 1.90
N ASP A 71 -5.26 4.47 1.92
CA ASP A 71 -5.89 3.83 3.05
C ASP A 71 -4.93 2.85 3.71
N LYS A 72 -4.34 3.34 4.81
CA LYS A 72 -3.45 2.60 5.68
C LYS A 72 -4.29 1.83 6.69
N ARG A 73 -4.19 0.50 6.68
CA ARG A 73 -4.75 -0.31 7.77
C ARG A 73 -3.79 -0.27 8.96
N ARG A 74 -4.09 0.57 9.96
CA ARG A 74 -3.33 0.59 11.22
C ARG A 74 -3.75 -0.63 12.06
N ARG A 75 -2.89 -1.63 12.21
CA ARG A 75 -3.08 -2.65 13.26
C ARG A 75 -2.86 -1.96 14.61
N ARG A 76 -3.90 -1.87 15.44
CA ARG A 76 -3.70 -1.60 16.87
C ARG A 76 -2.99 -2.83 17.43
N GLY A 77 -1.71 -2.67 17.76
CA GLY A 77 -0.97 -3.63 18.58
C GLY A 77 -1.47 -3.61 20.01
#